data_AF-A0A5N5EDL4-F1
#
_entry.id   AF-A0A5N5EDL4-F1
#
_cell.length_a   1.000
_cell.length_b   1.000
_cell.length_c   1.000
_cell.angle_alpha   90.00
_cell.angle_beta   90.00
_cell.angle_gamma   90.00
#
_symmetry.space_group_name_H-M   'P 1'
#
loop_
_entity.id
_entity.type
_entity.pdbx_description
1 polymer ?
#
loop_
_entity_poly.entity_id
_entity_poly.type
_entity_poly.pdbx_seq_one_letter_code
_entity_poly.pdbx_strand_id
1 'polypeptide(L)'
;MTFPESTTAVVHIDLRTGAGSLTTAQAVRDRVAEQLGRAGLPEPDHPLLLVTDTPAGLTGHQLQYELLSDYRAVGDTRILVLLVGISPGSSAGGEEPYGPDRRLVRPTTLRASTIGLLWAGDLRSARTALERPEPDDPASLAVLVDLLSVPDVFRRVMEDLGGLPDSVAAPGVRLLEQDLPPEVRDRAWRDALSRFAGEGGGGASPVALPPAARLPEPLGALVSGREGRGHGHRQPNGPADLAHRTCADSLDRVDDDLVALRALPGLLSPARREALESDLDQARGRLDEFRALVERALQGSGSGAAAESAARLAALGLRVPPAESAGERVGEGLRELARTLLDEGLALRSVAQHFTALAGRVEPVPGTALLHRLDDHSEEAVHRGSATEYAAPPRTPAAPLFLAGAAGLLGGLWQGALLPLALVVPLVFVTVAVWGARRLRTGRRTARWTAGPRVAAVAGG
;
A
#
# COMPACT_ATOMS: atom_id res chain seq x y z
N MET A 1 13.26 40.48 -23.89
CA MET A 1 12.13 40.60 -24.82
C MET A 1 10.86 40.57 -23.98
N THR A 2 10.34 41.74 -23.63
CA THR A 2 9.04 41.91 -22.98
C THR A 2 7.98 41.78 -24.07
N PHE A 3 7.10 40.79 -23.97
CA PHE A 3 5.93 40.71 -24.84
C PHE A 3 5.10 41.97 -24.62
N PRO A 4 4.66 42.68 -25.67
CA PRO A 4 3.73 43.78 -25.49
C PRO A 4 2.48 43.20 -24.82
N GLU A 5 2.02 43.86 -23.75
CA GLU A 5 0.72 43.58 -23.13
C GLU A 5 -0.34 43.71 -24.22
N SER A 6 -0.70 42.58 -24.82
CA SER A 6 -1.77 42.48 -25.80
C SER A 6 -3.02 43.00 -25.12
N THR A 7 -3.52 44.12 -25.61
CA THR A 7 -4.67 44.86 -25.10
C THR A 7 -5.91 43.97 -25.27
N THR A 8 -6.09 43.04 -24.34
CA THR A 8 -7.06 41.95 -24.44
C THR A 8 -8.30 42.38 -23.69
N ALA A 9 -9.41 42.61 -24.39
CA ALA A 9 -10.69 42.89 -23.75
C ALA A 9 -11.53 41.62 -23.61
N VAL A 10 -12.39 41.61 -22.59
CA VAL A 10 -13.44 40.60 -22.44
C VAL A 10 -14.68 41.09 -23.18
N VAL A 11 -15.19 40.27 -24.09
CA VAL A 11 -16.40 40.55 -24.89
C VAL A 11 -17.59 39.94 -24.16
N HIS A 12 -18.57 40.77 -23.79
CA HIS A 12 -19.73 40.35 -23.00
C HIS A 12 -20.94 40.05 -23.89
N ILE A 13 -21.47 38.83 -23.80
CA ILE A 13 -22.61 38.37 -24.59
C ILE A 13 -23.72 37.93 -23.63
N ASP A 14 -24.81 38.69 -23.57
CA ASP A 14 -25.99 38.33 -22.78
C ASP A 14 -27.00 37.54 -23.63
N LEU A 15 -27.05 36.23 -23.43
CA LEU A 15 -27.99 35.34 -24.12
C LEU A 15 -29.42 35.44 -23.57
N ARG A 16 -29.59 35.98 -22.35
CA ARG A 16 -30.92 36.08 -21.72
C ARG A 16 -31.83 37.05 -22.48
N THR A 17 -31.24 38.10 -23.05
CA THR A 17 -31.95 39.13 -23.82
C THR A 17 -31.60 39.11 -25.32
N GLY A 18 -30.46 38.51 -25.68
CA GLY A 18 -29.89 38.58 -27.03
C GLY A 18 -29.78 37.25 -27.79
N ALA A 19 -30.20 36.11 -27.25
CA ALA A 19 -30.01 34.82 -27.93
C ALA A 19 -30.65 34.75 -29.33
N GLY A 20 -31.81 35.42 -29.51
CA GLY A 20 -32.55 35.41 -30.78
C GLY A 20 -31.86 36.17 -31.92
N SER A 21 -30.94 37.10 -31.63
CA SER A 21 -30.18 37.81 -32.66
C SER A 21 -28.89 37.09 -33.08
N LEU A 22 -28.46 36.07 -32.32
CA LEU A 22 -27.22 35.33 -32.52
C LEU A 22 -27.48 33.95 -33.17
N THR A 23 -28.21 33.94 -34.29
CA THR A 23 -28.60 32.69 -34.97
C THR A 23 -27.63 32.24 -36.06
N THR A 24 -26.63 33.06 -36.40
CA THR A 24 -25.63 32.75 -37.44
C THR A 24 -24.22 33.12 -36.99
N ALA A 25 -23.20 32.45 -37.54
CA ALA A 25 -21.80 32.76 -37.26
C ALA A 25 -21.40 34.19 -37.67
N GLN A 26 -22.09 34.77 -38.66
CA GLN A 26 -21.88 36.18 -39.01
C GLN A 26 -22.45 37.11 -37.94
N ALA A 27 -23.65 36.84 -37.42
CA ALA A 27 -24.24 37.65 -36.37
C ALA A 27 -23.39 37.65 -35.08
N VAL A 28 -22.77 36.52 -34.73
CA VAL A 28 -21.80 36.46 -33.63
C VAL A 28 -20.58 37.34 -33.91
N ARG A 29 -19.99 37.26 -35.10
CA ARG A 29 -18.85 38.11 -35.51
C ARG A 29 -19.18 39.58 -35.52
N ASP A 30 -20.32 39.96 -36.08
CA ASP A 30 -20.78 41.35 -36.12
C ASP A 30 -20.98 41.88 -34.69
N ARG A 31 -21.52 41.05 -33.78
CA ARG A 31 -21.71 41.43 -32.37
C ARG A 31 -20.38 41.64 -31.63
N VAL A 32 -19.42 40.75 -31.83
CA VAL A 32 -18.07 40.85 -31.25
C VAL A 32 -17.36 42.10 -31.80
N ALA A 33 -17.38 42.29 -33.12
CA ALA A 33 -16.77 43.44 -33.79
C ALA A 33 -17.40 44.77 -33.35
N GLU A 34 -18.72 44.82 -33.16
CA GLU A 34 -19.41 46.01 -32.67
C GLU A 34 -18.96 46.40 -31.26
N GLN A 35 -18.80 45.42 -30.35
CA GLN A 35 -18.34 45.69 -28.98
C GLN A 35 -16.88 46.15 -28.94
N LEU A 36 -16.00 45.47 -29.68
CA LEU A 36 -14.59 45.87 -29.79
C LEU A 36 -14.44 47.25 -30.45
N GLY A 37 -15.24 47.54 -31.48
CA GLY A 37 -15.29 48.83 -32.15
C GLY A 37 -15.73 49.96 -31.22
N ARG A 38 -16.73 49.74 -30.35
CA ARG A 38 -17.12 50.71 -29.31
C ARG A 38 -16.00 50.99 -28.31
N ALA A 39 -15.19 49.97 -28.00
CA ALA A 39 -14.04 50.10 -27.12
C ALA A 39 -12.78 50.66 -27.83
N GLY A 40 -12.82 50.85 -29.15
CA GLY A 40 -11.68 51.30 -29.95
C GLY A 40 -10.54 50.27 -30.02
N LEU A 41 -10.85 48.99 -29.82
CA LEU A 41 -9.87 47.90 -29.76
C LEU A 41 -9.88 47.06 -31.04
N PRO A 42 -8.73 46.52 -31.47
CA PRO A 42 -8.66 45.54 -32.56
C PRO A 42 -9.22 44.18 -32.11
N GLU A 43 -9.45 43.29 -33.09
CA GLU A 43 -9.79 41.90 -32.80
C GLU A 43 -8.59 41.18 -32.13
N PRO A 44 -8.77 40.59 -30.93
CA PRO A 44 -7.69 39.93 -30.22
C PRO A 44 -7.35 38.57 -30.84
N ASP A 45 -6.07 38.19 -30.81
CA ASP A 45 -5.63 36.86 -31.25
C ASP A 45 -6.25 35.73 -30.40
N HIS A 46 -6.44 35.98 -29.09
CA HIS A 46 -7.06 35.06 -28.12
C HIS A 46 -8.29 35.70 -27.47
N PRO A 47 -9.49 35.59 -28.08
CA PRO A 47 -10.68 36.25 -27.56
C PRO A 47 -11.14 35.64 -26.23
N LEU A 48 -11.52 36.52 -25.30
CA LEU A 48 -12.12 36.18 -24.02
C LEU A 48 -13.61 36.52 -24.08
N LEU A 49 -14.49 35.53 -24.03
CA LEU A 49 -15.94 35.69 -24.12
C LEU A 49 -16.58 35.46 -22.74
N LEU A 50 -17.24 36.46 -22.20
CA LEU A 50 -18.09 36.33 -21.02
C LEU A 50 -19.54 36.19 -21.47
N VAL A 51 -20.13 35.02 -21.28
CA VAL A 51 -21.50 34.72 -21.72
C VAL A 51 -22.41 34.69 -20.51
N THR A 52 -23.40 35.57 -20.44
CA THR A 52 -24.43 35.54 -19.39
C THR A 52 -25.66 34.80 -19.89
N ASP A 53 -26.14 33.82 -19.13
CA ASP A 53 -27.35 33.07 -19.46
C ASP A 53 -28.13 32.66 -18.20
N THR A 54 -29.27 32.01 -18.39
CA THR A 54 -30.08 31.40 -17.34
C THR A 54 -29.89 29.88 -17.30
N PRO A 55 -30.20 29.23 -16.17
CA PRO A 55 -30.24 27.77 -16.08
C PRO A 55 -31.14 27.09 -17.13
N ALA A 56 -32.25 27.71 -17.53
CA ALA A 56 -33.11 27.19 -18.60
C ALA A 56 -32.48 27.40 -20.00
N GLY A 57 -31.76 28.51 -20.17
CA GLY A 57 -31.02 28.85 -21.38
C GLY A 57 -29.90 27.89 -21.71
N LEU A 58 -29.29 27.23 -20.72
CA LEU A 58 -28.27 26.18 -20.95
C LEU A 58 -28.72 25.15 -21.98
N THR A 59 -29.94 24.62 -21.84
CA THR A 59 -30.50 23.65 -22.79
C THR A 59 -31.20 24.31 -23.97
N GLY A 60 -31.72 25.53 -23.80
CA GLY A 60 -32.46 26.26 -24.83
C GLY A 60 -31.58 26.92 -25.90
N HIS A 61 -30.33 27.24 -25.57
CA HIS A 61 -29.42 28.02 -26.42
C HIS A 61 -28.26 27.19 -26.98
N GLN A 62 -28.50 25.89 -27.22
CA GLN A 62 -27.45 24.98 -27.73
C GLN A 62 -26.81 25.51 -29.02
N LEU A 63 -27.62 25.97 -29.99
CA LEU A 63 -27.12 26.53 -31.24
C LEU A 63 -26.21 27.74 -31.01
N GLN A 64 -26.56 28.64 -30.10
CA GLN A 64 -25.76 29.82 -29.78
C GLN A 64 -24.41 29.42 -29.16
N TYR A 65 -24.40 28.43 -28.27
CA TYR A 65 -23.16 27.91 -27.69
C TYR A 65 -22.28 27.21 -28.73
N GLU A 66 -22.85 26.51 -29.70
CA GLU A 66 -22.11 25.94 -30.84
C GLU A 66 -21.45 27.06 -31.65
N LEU A 67 -22.20 28.10 -32.02
CA LEU A 67 -21.69 29.23 -32.78
C LEU A 67 -20.59 30.02 -32.04
N LEU A 68 -20.68 30.12 -30.71
CA LEU A 68 -19.67 30.78 -29.88
C LEU A 68 -18.41 29.92 -29.71
N SER A 69 -18.58 28.61 -29.58
CA SER A 69 -17.46 27.66 -29.47
C SER A 69 -16.70 27.55 -30.79
N ASP A 70 -17.40 27.64 -31.93
CA ASP A 70 -16.85 27.63 -33.28
C ASP A 70 -16.35 29.01 -33.74
N TYR A 71 -16.29 30.02 -32.85
CA TYR A 71 -15.78 31.34 -33.17
C TYR A 71 -14.33 31.26 -33.65
N ARG A 72 -14.11 31.58 -34.93
CA ARG A 72 -12.79 31.51 -35.56
C ARG A 72 -11.97 32.75 -35.24
N ALA A 73 -11.05 32.61 -34.29
CA ALA A 73 -9.96 33.55 -34.03
C ALA A 73 -8.60 32.94 -34.41
N VAL A 74 -7.54 33.76 -34.35
CA VAL A 74 -6.16 33.33 -34.67
C VAL A 74 -5.66 32.31 -33.64
N GLY A 75 -6.07 32.42 -32.39
CA GLY A 75 -5.75 31.52 -31.29
C GLY A 75 -6.98 31.05 -30.51
N ASP A 76 -6.74 30.36 -29.39
CA ASP A 76 -7.80 29.70 -28.62
C ASP A 76 -8.81 30.69 -28.02
N THR A 77 -10.09 30.49 -28.34
CA THR A 77 -11.22 31.20 -27.74
C THR A 77 -11.50 30.64 -26.34
N ARG A 78 -11.52 31.51 -25.32
CA ARG A 78 -11.89 31.14 -23.94
C ARG A 78 -13.27 31.68 -23.60
N ILE A 79 -14.14 30.83 -23.07
CA ILE A 79 -15.53 31.17 -22.79
C ILE A 79 -15.81 30.94 -21.30
N LEU A 80 -16.27 31.98 -20.60
CA LEU A 80 -16.80 31.87 -19.25
C LEU A 80 -18.31 32.04 -19.32
N VAL A 81 -19.07 31.00 -18.98
CA VAL A 81 -20.53 31.04 -18.92
C VAL A 81 -20.96 31.37 -17.50
N LEU A 82 -21.46 32.59 -17.29
CA LEU A 82 -22.07 33.05 -16.05
C LEU A 82 -23.58 32.75 -16.08
N LEU A 83 -24.01 31.81 -15.24
CA LEU A 83 -25.41 31.47 -15.07
C LEU A 83 -26.02 32.25 -13.91
N VAL A 84 -27.14 32.90 -14.19
CA VAL A 84 -27.88 33.73 -13.25
C VAL A 84 -29.33 33.27 -13.21
N GLY A 85 -29.89 33.25 -12.01
CA GLY A 85 -31.29 32.92 -11.78
C GLY A 85 -31.49 31.60 -11.06
N ILE A 86 -32.76 31.32 -10.82
CA ILE A 86 -33.22 30.24 -9.96
C ILE A 86 -32.91 28.87 -10.59
N SER A 87 -32.60 27.89 -9.75
CA SER A 87 -32.36 26.51 -10.17
C SER A 87 -33.53 25.97 -11.03
N PRO A 88 -33.26 25.16 -12.07
CA PRO A 88 -34.30 24.55 -12.90
C PRO A 88 -35.32 23.80 -12.04
N GLY A 89 -36.61 23.94 -12.33
CA GLY A 89 -37.68 23.32 -11.54
C GLY A 89 -38.05 24.09 -10.26
N SER A 90 -37.75 25.38 -10.19
CA SER A 90 -38.24 26.29 -9.16
C SER A 90 -39.10 27.38 -9.79
N SER A 91 -40.41 27.14 -9.86
CA SER A 91 -41.36 28.14 -10.38
C SER A 91 -41.45 29.34 -9.46
N ALA A 92 -41.30 30.55 -10.01
CA ALA A 92 -41.56 31.79 -9.30
C ALA A 92 -43.07 31.94 -9.07
N GLY A 93 -43.57 31.39 -7.95
CA GLY A 93 -44.95 31.67 -7.49
C GLY A 93 -45.79 30.50 -7.00
N GLY A 94 -45.23 29.32 -6.73
CA GLY A 94 -46.02 28.20 -6.21
C GLY A 94 -45.34 27.48 -5.06
N GLU A 95 -46.11 27.15 -4.02
CA GLU A 95 -45.84 26.06 -3.08
C GLU A 95 -45.88 24.72 -3.86
N GLU A 96 -44.93 24.50 -4.78
CA GLU A 96 -44.76 23.19 -5.40
C GLU A 96 -43.81 22.34 -4.54
N PRO A 97 -44.11 21.03 -4.37
CA PRO A 97 -43.26 20.13 -3.62
C PRO A 97 -41.87 20.10 -4.29
N TYR A 98 -40.84 20.36 -3.48
CA TYR A 98 -39.43 20.25 -3.88
C TYR A 98 -39.16 18.91 -4.57
N GLY A 99 -39.12 18.89 -5.90
CA GLY A 99 -38.91 17.69 -6.70
C GLY A 99 -37.46 17.16 -6.62
N PRO A 100 -37.26 15.85 -6.81
CA PRO A 100 -35.98 15.16 -6.55
C PRO A 100 -34.85 15.42 -7.56
N ASP A 101 -35.06 16.19 -8.64
CA ASP A 101 -34.08 16.27 -9.75
C ASP A 101 -33.79 17.71 -10.20
N ARG A 102 -33.31 18.55 -9.27
CA ARG A 102 -32.78 19.89 -9.56
C ARG A 102 -31.31 19.82 -10.00
N ARG A 103 -31.05 19.30 -11.19
CA ARG A 103 -29.69 19.21 -11.76
C ARG A 103 -29.54 20.23 -12.89
N LEU A 104 -28.45 21.00 -12.85
CA LEU A 104 -28.02 21.79 -14.01
C LEU A 104 -27.48 20.84 -15.08
N VAL A 105 -28.13 20.81 -16.24
CA VAL A 105 -27.67 19.99 -17.36
C VAL A 105 -26.71 20.83 -18.18
N ARG A 106 -25.43 20.46 -18.16
CA ARG A 106 -24.41 21.09 -19.00
C ARG A 106 -24.43 20.47 -20.41
N PRO A 107 -24.69 21.26 -21.46
CA PRO A 107 -24.55 20.83 -22.85
C PRO A 107 -23.16 20.27 -23.15
N THR A 108 -23.07 19.32 -24.07
CA THR A 108 -21.80 18.74 -24.51
C THR A 108 -20.85 19.77 -25.12
N THR A 109 -21.40 20.79 -25.78
CA THR A 109 -20.67 21.91 -26.40
C THR A 109 -19.90 22.73 -25.39
N LEU A 110 -20.39 22.81 -24.15
CA LEU A 110 -19.73 23.55 -23.08
C LEU A 110 -18.66 22.74 -22.34
N ARG A 111 -18.32 21.50 -22.74
CA ARG A 111 -17.37 20.61 -22.03
C ARG A 111 -15.90 20.76 -22.42
N ALA A 112 -15.58 21.68 -23.32
CA ALA A 112 -14.19 21.93 -23.71
C ALA A 112 -13.37 22.53 -22.56
N SER A 113 -12.05 22.28 -22.54
CA SER A 113 -11.13 22.77 -21.51
C SER A 113 -10.97 24.29 -21.49
N THR A 114 -11.32 24.97 -22.59
CA THR A 114 -11.33 26.43 -22.72
C THR A 114 -12.64 27.07 -22.23
N ILE A 115 -13.59 26.26 -21.73
CA ILE A 115 -14.92 26.70 -21.30
C ILE A 115 -15.11 26.44 -19.81
N GLY A 116 -15.34 27.52 -19.06
CA GLY A 116 -15.70 27.48 -17.64
C GLY A 116 -17.16 27.81 -17.43
N LEU A 117 -17.80 27.17 -16.44
CA LEU A 117 -19.20 27.45 -16.07
C LEU A 117 -19.28 27.88 -14.62
N LEU A 118 -19.84 29.06 -14.39
CA LEU A 118 -20.01 29.68 -13.08
C LEU A 118 -21.48 29.95 -12.82
N TRP A 119 -22.08 29.25 -11.86
CA TRP A 119 -23.46 29.52 -11.43
C TRP A 119 -23.49 30.42 -10.20
N ALA A 120 -23.85 31.69 -10.41
CA ALA A 120 -23.96 32.69 -9.36
C ALA A 120 -25.25 32.56 -8.54
N GLY A 121 -26.23 31.78 -9.02
CA GLY A 121 -27.52 31.63 -8.37
C GLY A 121 -28.44 32.82 -8.63
N ASP A 122 -29.43 32.97 -7.77
CA ASP A 122 -30.35 34.10 -7.77
C ASP A 122 -29.67 35.31 -7.10
N LEU A 123 -29.47 36.39 -7.86
CA LEU A 123 -28.71 37.57 -7.41
C LEU A 123 -29.53 38.53 -6.53
N ARG A 124 -30.72 38.13 -6.08
CA ARG A 124 -31.49 38.90 -5.11
C ARG A 124 -30.64 39.18 -3.87
N SER A 125 -30.47 40.46 -3.55
CA SER A 125 -29.96 40.88 -2.24
C SER A 125 -30.85 40.32 -1.14
N ALA A 126 -30.27 40.00 0.03
CA ALA A 126 -30.96 39.33 1.14
C ALA A 126 -32.36 39.94 1.37
N ARG A 127 -33.39 39.09 1.33
CA ARG A 127 -34.80 39.48 1.51
C ARG A 127 -34.95 40.22 2.83
N THR A 128 -35.21 41.52 2.79
CA THR A 128 -35.74 42.23 3.96
C THR A 128 -37.26 42.10 3.94
N ALA A 129 -37.92 42.17 5.09
CA ALA A 129 -39.37 41.99 5.21
C ALA A 129 -40.20 43.01 4.39
N LEU A 130 -39.57 44.05 3.84
CA LEU A 130 -40.21 45.17 3.15
C LEU A 130 -39.82 45.27 1.67
N GLU A 131 -38.76 44.60 1.22
CA GLU A 131 -38.29 44.67 -0.16
C GLU A 131 -38.37 43.30 -0.82
N ARG A 132 -39.15 43.23 -1.90
CA ARG A 132 -39.19 42.08 -2.81
C ARG A 132 -38.50 42.49 -4.10
N PRO A 133 -37.15 42.49 -4.16
CA PRO A 133 -36.46 42.70 -5.42
C PRO A 133 -36.91 41.64 -6.42
N GLU A 134 -37.13 42.07 -7.67
CA GLU A 134 -37.45 41.17 -8.76
C GLU A 134 -36.31 40.15 -8.96
N PRO A 135 -36.61 38.92 -9.42
CA PRO A 135 -35.58 37.96 -9.79
C PRO A 135 -34.63 38.57 -10.83
N ASP A 136 -33.33 38.22 -10.76
CA ASP A 136 -32.30 38.70 -11.68
C ASP A 136 -32.14 40.23 -11.71
N ASP A 137 -31.99 40.85 -10.53
CA ASP A 137 -31.74 42.29 -10.41
C ASP A 137 -30.59 42.74 -11.37
N PRO A 138 -30.89 43.60 -12.37
CA PRO A 138 -29.92 43.99 -13.38
C PRO A 138 -28.76 44.78 -12.79
N ALA A 139 -28.98 45.49 -11.68
CA ALA A 139 -27.91 46.26 -11.02
C ALA A 139 -26.89 45.33 -10.36
N SER A 140 -27.34 44.31 -9.62
CA SER A 140 -26.48 43.30 -8.99
C SER A 140 -25.71 42.48 -10.02
N LEU A 141 -26.35 42.15 -11.15
CA LEU A 141 -25.66 41.49 -12.26
C LEU A 141 -24.60 42.38 -12.90
N ALA A 142 -24.89 43.67 -13.11
CA ALA A 142 -23.95 44.60 -13.74
C ALA A 142 -22.62 44.63 -12.98
N VAL A 143 -22.65 44.63 -11.64
CA VAL A 143 -21.44 44.57 -10.81
C VAL A 143 -20.62 43.29 -11.06
N LEU A 144 -21.28 42.14 -11.16
CA LEU A 144 -20.60 40.87 -11.45
C LEU A 144 -20.04 40.81 -12.87
N VAL A 145 -20.79 41.31 -13.85
CA VAL A 145 -20.35 41.41 -15.23
C VAL A 145 -19.16 42.36 -15.34
N ASP A 146 -19.20 43.53 -14.70
CA ASP A 146 -18.11 44.50 -14.69
C ASP A 146 -16.84 43.91 -14.09
N LEU A 147 -16.96 43.18 -12.97
CA LEU A 147 -15.84 42.50 -12.32
C LEU A 147 -15.23 41.41 -13.23
N LEU A 148 -16.07 40.56 -13.82
CA LEU A 148 -15.64 39.49 -14.71
C LEU A 148 -15.19 39.98 -16.10
N SER A 149 -15.54 41.21 -16.47
CA SER A 149 -15.08 41.85 -17.70
C SER A 149 -13.63 42.36 -17.59
N VAL A 150 -13.06 42.38 -16.37
CA VAL A 150 -11.64 42.65 -16.17
C VAL A 150 -10.81 41.44 -16.64
N PRO A 151 -9.92 41.58 -17.64
CA PRO A 151 -9.22 40.45 -18.26
C PRO A 151 -8.40 39.59 -17.29
N ASP A 152 -7.74 40.22 -16.30
CA ASP A 152 -6.98 39.50 -15.28
C ASP A 152 -7.88 38.67 -14.36
N VAL A 153 -9.03 39.22 -13.97
CA VAL A 153 -10.03 38.51 -13.15
C VAL A 153 -10.61 37.34 -13.93
N PHE A 154 -11.01 37.57 -15.19
CA PHE A 154 -11.50 36.53 -16.08
C PHE A 154 -10.50 35.37 -16.20
N ARG A 155 -9.23 35.69 -16.51
CA ARG A 155 -8.17 34.68 -16.66
C ARG A 155 -7.96 33.90 -15.37
N ARG A 156 -7.96 34.60 -14.23
CA ARG A 156 -7.80 33.96 -12.93
C ARG A 156 -8.95 33.02 -12.60
N VAL A 157 -10.19 33.44 -12.82
CA VAL A 157 -11.38 32.60 -12.62
C VAL A 157 -11.32 31.37 -13.51
N MET A 158 -10.94 31.51 -14.78
CA MET A 158 -10.78 30.37 -15.70
C MET A 158 -9.68 29.39 -15.26
N GLU A 159 -8.56 29.90 -14.75
CA GLU A 159 -7.48 29.07 -14.19
C GLU A 159 -7.95 28.30 -12.95
N ASP A 160 -8.60 28.99 -12.01
CA ASP A 160 -9.12 28.39 -10.78
C ASP A 160 -10.23 27.35 -11.10
N LEU A 161 -11.10 27.64 -12.08
CA LEU A 161 -12.08 26.68 -12.59
C LEU A 161 -11.42 25.47 -13.23
N GLY A 162 -10.36 25.64 -14.01
CA GLY A 162 -9.64 24.53 -14.64
C GLY A 162 -9.02 23.53 -13.66
N GLY A 163 -8.81 23.92 -12.40
CA GLY A 163 -8.41 23.03 -11.31
C GLY A 163 -9.55 22.19 -10.72
N LEU A 164 -10.80 22.49 -11.04
CA LEU A 164 -11.99 21.79 -10.55
C LEU A 164 -12.41 20.67 -11.51
N PRO A 165 -13.02 19.58 -11.00
CA PRO A 165 -13.63 18.57 -11.86
C PRO A 165 -14.68 19.21 -12.77
N ASP A 166 -14.57 18.94 -14.06
CA ASP A 166 -15.42 19.47 -15.12
C ASP A 166 -15.35 21.01 -15.33
N SER A 167 -14.46 21.76 -14.70
CA SER A 167 -14.39 23.23 -14.85
C SER A 167 -15.68 23.99 -14.49
N VAL A 168 -16.41 23.48 -13.50
CA VAL A 168 -17.68 24.05 -13.02
C VAL A 168 -17.57 24.53 -11.58
N ALA A 169 -18.07 25.72 -11.28
CA ALA A 169 -18.29 26.20 -9.92
C ALA A 169 -19.70 26.75 -9.70
N ALA A 170 -20.22 26.56 -8.48
CA ALA A 170 -21.56 27.00 -8.09
C ALA A 170 -21.51 27.78 -6.75
N PRO A 171 -20.91 28.98 -6.71
CA PRO A 171 -20.84 29.79 -5.49
C PRO A 171 -22.23 30.14 -4.93
N GLY A 172 -23.27 30.23 -5.77
CA GLY A 172 -24.65 30.50 -5.33
C GLY A 172 -25.26 29.45 -4.39
N VAL A 173 -24.70 28.23 -4.34
CA VAL A 173 -25.19 27.16 -3.43
C VAL A 173 -24.96 27.50 -1.96
N ARG A 174 -23.90 28.26 -1.63
CA ARG A 174 -23.65 28.70 -0.25
C ARG A 174 -24.59 29.83 0.20
N LEU A 175 -25.14 30.61 -0.72
CA LEU A 175 -26.19 31.59 -0.41
C LEU A 175 -27.54 30.91 -0.15
N LEU A 176 -27.81 29.76 -0.79
CA LEU A 176 -29.05 29.00 -0.61
C LEU A 176 -29.14 28.24 0.74
N GLU A 177 -28.02 27.97 1.44
CA GLU A 177 -28.08 27.39 2.80
C GLU A 177 -28.87 28.26 3.78
N GLN A 178 -28.92 29.57 3.55
CA GLN A 178 -29.65 30.54 4.36
C GLN A 178 -31.17 30.49 4.13
N ASP A 179 -31.63 29.96 2.99
CA ASP A 179 -33.04 29.91 2.57
C ASP A 179 -33.63 28.49 2.50
N LEU A 180 -32.86 27.45 2.85
CA LEU A 180 -33.37 26.08 2.92
C LEU A 180 -34.34 25.91 4.11
N PRO A 181 -35.55 25.36 3.90
CA PRO A 181 -36.41 24.93 4.99
C PRO A 181 -35.66 23.94 5.91
N PRO A 182 -35.85 24.02 7.24
CA PRO A 182 -35.12 23.21 8.20
C PRO A 182 -35.26 21.71 7.91
N GLU A 183 -36.39 21.27 7.37
CA GLU A 183 -36.65 19.86 7.04
C GLU A 183 -35.77 19.34 5.89
N VAL A 184 -35.46 20.20 4.92
CA VAL A 184 -34.59 19.86 3.78
C VAL A 184 -33.13 19.87 4.22
N ARG A 185 -32.74 20.83 5.07
CA ARG A 185 -31.41 20.86 5.68
C ARG A 185 -31.17 19.61 6.51
N ASP A 186 -32.12 19.23 7.36
CA ASP A 186 -32.02 18.04 8.19
C ASP A 186 -31.98 16.76 7.36
N ARG A 187 -32.72 16.71 6.24
CA ARG A 187 -32.68 15.57 5.32
C ARG A 187 -31.35 15.48 4.59
N ALA A 188 -30.85 16.58 4.03
CA ALA A 188 -29.55 16.61 3.37
C ALA A 188 -28.42 16.26 4.34
N TRP A 189 -28.51 16.72 5.59
CA TRP A 189 -27.55 16.37 6.63
C TRP A 189 -27.63 14.89 7.02
N ARG A 190 -28.84 14.34 7.18
CA ARG A 190 -29.04 12.90 7.42
C ARG A 190 -28.54 12.04 6.25
N ASP A 191 -28.77 12.46 5.02
CA ASP A 191 -28.28 11.77 3.83
C ASP A 191 -26.75 11.82 3.75
N ALA A 192 -26.14 12.98 3.97
CA ALA A 192 -24.69 13.14 4.03
C ALA A 192 -24.07 12.26 5.14
N LEU A 193 -24.67 12.26 6.34
CA LEU A 193 -24.27 11.40 7.44
C LEU A 193 -24.43 9.91 7.10
N SER A 194 -25.50 9.53 6.40
CA SER A 194 -25.73 8.15 5.98
C SER A 194 -24.71 7.66 4.96
N ARG A 195 -24.35 8.52 3.99
CA ARG A 195 -23.29 8.24 3.01
C ARG A 195 -21.91 8.18 3.67
N PHE A 196 -21.64 9.11 4.58
CA PHE A 196 -20.41 9.12 5.35
C PHE A 196 -20.28 7.88 6.25
N ALA A 197 -21.36 7.45 6.90
CA ALA A 197 -21.38 6.22 7.69
C ALA A 197 -21.27 4.95 6.81
N GLY A 198 -21.83 5.00 5.60
CA GLY A 198 -21.94 3.89 4.64
C GLY A 198 -23.27 3.13 4.80
N GLU A 199 -24.05 3.05 3.72
CA GLU A 199 -25.36 2.39 3.72
C GLU A 199 -25.27 0.91 4.10
N GLY A 200 -26.21 0.44 4.93
CA GLY A 200 -26.20 -0.91 5.53
C GLY A 200 -26.59 -2.07 4.60
N GLY A 201 -26.70 -1.82 3.29
CA GLY A 201 -27.31 -2.73 2.33
C GLY A 201 -26.35 -3.21 1.25
N GLY A 202 -25.25 -3.86 1.61
CA GLY A 202 -24.35 -4.49 0.65
C GLY A 202 -23.45 -5.48 1.35
N GLY A 203 -23.63 -6.77 1.03
CA GLY A 203 -22.81 -7.85 1.58
C GLY A 203 -21.32 -7.51 1.48
N ALA A 204 -20.59 -7.74 2.58
CA ALA A 204 -19.18 -7.44 2.70
C ALA A 204 -18.39 -8.11 1.56
N SER A 205 -18.07 -7.33 0.53
CA SER A 205 -17.08 -7.74 -0.46
C SER A 205 -15.73 -7.79 0.27
N PRO A 206 -14.92 -8.85 0.10
CA PRO A 206 -13.63 -8.93 0.76
C PRO A 206 -12.77 -7.72 0.34
N VAL A 207 -12.50 -6.85 1.30
CA VAL A 207 -11.69 -5.65 1.10
C VAL A 207 -10.26 -6.08 0.77
N ALA A 208 -9.79 -5.70 -0.42
CA ALA A 208 -8.40 -5.86 -0.78
C ALA A 208 -7.55 -4.89 0.04
N LEU A 209 -6.77 -5.41 0.98
CA LEU A 209 -5.87 -4.60 1.78
C LEU A 209 -4.85 -3.88 0.88
N PRO A 210 -4.56 -2.61 1.14
CA PRO A 210 -3.47 -1.92 0.45
C PRO A 210 -2.16 -2.67 0.67
N PRO A 211 -1.27 -2.72 -0.34
CA PRO A 211 0.04 -3.33 -0.20
C PRO A 211 0.83 -2.64 0.91
N ALA A 212 1.70 -3.38 1.61
CA ALA A 212 2.44 -2.87 2.77
C ALA A 212 3.26 -1.60 2.48
N ALA A 213 3.65 -1.40 1.22
CA ALA A 213 4.34 -0.19 0.73
C ALA A 213 3.48 1.09 0.74
N ARG A 214 2.15 0.97 0.84
CA ARG A 214 1.21 2.11 0.96
C ARG A 214 0.74 2.37 2.39
N LEU A 215 1.18 1.55 3.35
CA LEU A 215 0.87 1.77 4.76
C LEU A 215 1.83 2.82 5.34
N PRO A 216 1.35 3.67 6.27
CA PRO A 216 2.24 4.51 7.07
C PRO A 216 3.35 3.68 7.72
N GLU A 217 4.56 4.21 7.78
CA GLU A 217 5.76 3.54 8.30
C GLU A 217 5.53 2.69 9.57
N PRO A 218 4.86 3.18 10.64
CA PRO A 218 4.64 2.39 11.85
C PRO A 218 3.76 1.15 11.62
N LEU A 219 2.78 1.23 10.71
CA LEU A 219 1.91 0.10 10.36
C LEU A 219 2.58 -0.84 9.36
N GLY A 220 3.34 -0.29 8.41
CA GLY A 220 4.17 -1.06 7.49
C GLY A 220 5.19 -1.92 8.23
N ALA A 221 5.79 -1.39 9.31
CA ALA A 221 6.75 -2.11 10.14
C ALA A 221 6.11 -3.29 10.91
N LEU A 222 4.84 -3.17 11.30
CA LEU A 222 4.08 -4.24 11.96
C LEU A 222 3.70 -5.35 10.98
N VAL A 223 3.18 -4.99 9.81
CA VAL A 223 2.73 -5.96 8.79
C VAL A 223 3.89 -6.69 8.14
N SER A 224 5.00 -6.00 7.90
CA SER A 224 6.20 -6.58 7.29
C SER A 224 7.04 -7.36 8.31
N GLY A 225 6.62 -7.42 9.59
CA GLY A 225 7.29 -8.18 10.64
C GLY A 225 8.80 -7.98 10.66
N ARG A 226 9.29 -6.74 10.80
CA ARG A 226 10.71 -6.32 10.80
C ARG A 226 11.69 -7.46 10.43
N GLU A 227 11.78 -7.80 9.13
CA GLU A 227 12.62 -8.88 8.56
C GLU A 227 14.14 -8.63 8.68
N GLY A 228 14.58 -7.84 9.66
CA GLY A 228 15.98 -7.73 9.97
C GLY A 228 16.41 -8.98 10.72
N ARG A 229 17.37 -9.72 10.15
CA ARG A 229 18.28 -10.65 10.86
C ARG A 229 19.09 -9.99 11.99
N GLY A 230 18.62 -8.87 12.53
CA GLY A 230 19.22 -8.12 13.61
C GLY A 230 18.81 -8.65 14.98
N HIS A 231 19.54 -8.20 16.00
CA HIS A 231 19.38 -8.55 17.41
C HIS A 231 18.10 -8.00 18.05
N GLY A 232 17.02 -7.82 17.28
CA GLY A 232 15.95 -6.82 17.50
C GLY A 232 15.28 -6.85 18.86
N HIS A 233 15.29 -7.99 19.55
CA HIS A 233 14.71 -8.15 20.88
C HIS A 233 15.64 -8.82 21.88
N ARG A 234 16.91 -9.07 21.54
CA ARG A 234 17.89 -9.61 22.49
C ARG A 234 18.77 -8.50 23.00
N GLN A 235 18.95 -8.42 24.32
CA GLN A 235 19.89 -7.49 24.92
C GLN A 235 21.32 -7.95 24.59
N PRO A 236 22.19 -7.07 24.06
CA PRO A 236 23.59 -7.40 23.84
C PRO A 236 24.24 -7.87 25.14
N ASN A 237 24.90 -9.04 25.10
CA ASN A 237 25.50 -9.70 26.26
C ASN A 237 24.52 -10.15 27.35
N GLY A 238 23.21 -10.14 27.07
CA GLY A 238 22.19 -10.74 27.95
C GLY A 238 22.21 -12.27 27.89
N PRO A 239 21.55 -12.98 28.82
CA PRO A 239 21.56 -14.43 28.87
C PRO A 239 21.03 -15.10 27.59
N ALA A 240 19.95 -14.58 26.98
CA ALA A 240 19.46 -15.08 25.69
C ALA A 240 20.43 -14.86 24.52
N ASP A 241 21.17 -13.75 24.54
CA ASP A 241 22.15 -13.42 23.50
C ASP A 241 23.40 -14.29 23.61
N LEU A 242 23.88 -14.51 24.85
CA LEU A 242 24.99 -15.40 25.16
C LEU A 242 24.65 -16.86 24.85
N ALA A 243 23.46 -17.34 25.25
CA ALA A 243 23.03 -18.70 24.96
C ALA A 243 22.95 -18.95 23.44
N HIS A 244 22.38 -18.01 22.69
CA HIS A 244 22.34 -18.10 21.23
C HIS A 244 23.72 -18.09 20.60
N ARG A 245 24.60 -17.15 20.98
CA ARG A 245 25.97 -17.08 20.43
C ARG A 245 26.76 -18.34 20.75
N THR A 246 26.68 -18.83 21.99
CA THR A 246 27.36 -20.06 22.41
C THR A 246 26.86 -21.28 21.63
N CYS A 247 25.55 -21.35 21.37
CA CYS A 247 24.96 -22.40 20.53
C CYS A 247 25.43 -22.28 19.08
N ALA A 248 25.37 -21.08 18.48
CA ALA A 248 25.82 -20.83 17.12
C ALA A 248 27.31 -21.17 16.95
N ASP A 249 28.17 -20.65 17.83
CA ASP A 249 29.60 -20.93 17.82
C ASP A 249 29.89 -22.43 18.00
N SER A 250 29.09 -23.16 18.78
CA SER A 250 29.27 -24.62 18.93
C SER A 250 28.85 -25.40 17.68
N LEU A 251 27.81 -24.94 16.98
CA LEU A 251 27.40 -25.54 15.71
C LEU A 251 28.39 -25.23 14.58
N ASP A 252 28.92 -24.01 14.55
CA ASP A 252 29.96 -23.61 13.59
C ASP A 252 31.24 -24.42 13.80
N ARG A 253 31.66 -24.65 15.05
CA ARG A 253 32.80 -25.54 15.36
C ARG A 253 32.57 -26.98 14.89
N VAL A 254 31.38 -27.53 15.12
CA VAL A 254 31.02 -28.87 14.64
C VAL A 254 31.07 -28.93 13.11
N ASP A 255 30.61 -27.89 12.40
CA ASP A 255 30.68 -27.85 10.94
C ASP A 255 32.14 -27.77 10.45
N ASP A 256 32.96 -26.93 11.08
CA ASP A 256 34.40 -26.85 10.82
C ASP A 256 35.10 -28.19 11.04
N ASP A 257 34.77 -28.90 12.13
CA ASP A 257 35.34 -30.22 12.44
C ASP A 257 34.82 -31.32 11.49
N LEU A 258 33.57 -31.24 11.04
CA LEU A 258 33.02 -32.10 10.00
C LEU A 258 33.73 -31.89 8.65
N VAL A 259 33.98 -30.65 8.27
CA VAL A 259 34.76 -30.30 7.06
C VAL A 259 36.19 -30.83 7.20
N ALA A 260 36.80 -30.67 8.38
CA ALA A 260 38.15 -31.14 8.66
C ALA A 260 38.25 -32.68 8.69
N LEU A 261 37.19 -33.38 9.10
CA LEU A 261 37.10 -34.85 9.09
C LEU A 261 36.87 -35.41 7.67
N ARG A 262 36.19 -34.66 6.80
CA ARG A 262 36.02 -35.00 5.37
C ARG A 262 37.32 -34.86 4.57
N ALA A 263 38.33 -34.17 5.09
CA ALA A 263 39.65 -34.07 4.48
C ALA A 263 40.47 -35.38 4.67
N LEU A 264 41.34 -35.70 3.69
CA LEU A 264 42.24 -36.86 3.71
C LEU A 264 42.99 -37.10 5.04
N PRO A 265 43.60 -36.09 5.70
CA PRO A 265 44.25 -36.30 7.00
C PRO A 265 43.26 -36.55 8.15
N GLY A 266 42.01 -36.10 8.02
CA GLY A 266 40.95 -36.31 9.01
C GLY A 266 40.42 -37.74 9.07
N LEU A 267 40.37 -38.43 7.93
CA LEU A 267 39.92 -39.83 7.84
C LEU A 267 40.87 -40.85 8.48
N LEU A 268 42.13 -40.48 8.68
CA LEU A 268 43.19 -41.36 9.19
C LEU A 268 43.46 -41.17 10.69
N SER A 269 42.93 -40.10 11.31
CA SER A 269 43.18 -39.79 12.72
C SER A 269 41.98 -40.18 13.59
N PRO A 270 42.07 -41.26 14.41
CA PRO A 270 41.00 -41.62 15.33
C PRO A 270 40.74 -40.53 16.39
N ALA A 271 41.77 -39.77 16.78
CA ALA A 271 41.64 -38.68 17.74
C ALA A 271 40.73 -37.54 17.25
N ARG A 272 40.64 -37.29 15.92
CA ARG A 272 39.73 -36.28 15.37
C ARG A 272 38.27 -36.72 15.38
N ARG A 273 38.03 -38.03 15.31
CA ARG A 273 36.69 -38.59 15.43
C ARG A 273 36.18 -38.46 16.87
N GLU A 274 37.01 -38.77 17.85
CA GLU A 274 36.67 -38.61 19.27
C GLU A 274 36.42 -37.14 19.64
N ALA A 275 37.22 -36.21 19.08
CA ALA A 275 36.98 -34.78 19.23
C ALA A 275 35.62 -34.35 18.65
N LEU A 276 35.32 -34.74 17.41
CA LEU A 276 34.03 -34.44 16.78
C LEU A 276 32.84 -35.03 17.57
N GLU A 277 32.95 -36.25 18.07
CA GLU A 277 31.90 -36.87 18.90
C GLU A 277 31.68 -36.07 20.20
N SER A 278 32.76 -35.61 20.84
CA SER A 278 32.69 -34.71 22.01
C SER A 278 32.09 -33.33 21.67
N ASP A 279 32.45 -32.75 20.53
CA ASP A 279 31.95 -31.44 20.09
C ASP A 279 30.47 -31.50 19.69
N LEU A 280 30.03 -32.63 19.12
CA LEU A 280 28.61 -32.90 18.86
C LEU A 280 27.80 -33.03 20.15
N ASP A 281 28.29 -33.76 21.14
CA ASP A 281 27.63 -33.88 22.45
C ASP A 281 27.56 -32.51 23.15
N GLN A 282 28.63 -31.71 23.04
CA GLN A 282 28.67 -30.36 23.56
C GLN A 282 27.66 -29.43 22.83
N ALA A 283 27.65 -29.42 21.50
CA ALA A 283 26.73 -28.60 20.70
C ALA A 283 25.27 -28.97 20.98
N ARG A 284 24.98 -30.26 21.16
CA ARG A 284 23.66 -30.75 21.56
C ARG A 284 23.26 -30.24 22.94
N GLY A 285 24.15 -30.31 23.93
CA GLY A 285 23.88 -29.73 25.25
C GLY A 285 23.59 -28.23 25.19
N ARG A 286 24.32 -27.47 24.36
CA ARG A 286 24.07 -26.03 24.14
C ARG A 286 22.75 -25.73 23.44
N LEU A 287 22.35 -26.59 22.50
CA LEU A 287 21.07 -26.47 21.81
C LEU A 287 19.90 -26.74 22.77
N ASP A 288 20.02 -27.74 23.64
CA ASP A 288 19.02 -28.05 24.67
C ASP A 288 18.89 -26.92 25.70
N GLU A 289 20.02 -26.33 26.14
CA GLU A 289 20.04 -25.14 27.00
C GLU A 289 19.30 -23.96 26.35
N PHE A 290 19.55 -23.72 25.05
CA PHE A 290 18.89 -22.65 24.30
C PHE A 290 17.39 -22.94 24.10
N ARG A 291 17.01 -24.18 23.79
CA ARG A 291 15.61 -24.61 23.67
C ARG A 291 14.84 -24.39 24.97
N ALA A 292 15.42 -24.77 26.12
CA ALA A 292 14.80 -24.57 27.42
C ALA A 292 14.58 -23.07 27.75
N LEU A 293 15.48 -22.20 27.28
CA LEU A 293 15.34 -20.75 27.40
C LEU A 293 14.17 -20.23 26.55
N VAL A 294 14.04 -20.70 25.30
CA VAL A 294 12.95 -20.35 24.39
C VAL A 294 11.60 -20.84 24.95
N GLU A 295 11.55 -22.07 25.45
CA GLU A 295 10.34 -22.64 26.05
C GLU A 295 9.88 -21.80 27.26
N ARG A 296 10.80 -21.41 28.14
CA ARG A 296 10.52 -20.55 29.29
C ARG A 296 10.04 -19.15 28.88
N ALA A 297 10.54 -18.62 27.77
CA ALA A 297 10.08 -17.34 27.21
C ALA A 297 8.65 -17.43 26.64
N LEU A 298 8.30 -18.54 25.97
CA LEU A 298 7.01 -18.73 25.32
C LEU A 298 5.89 -19.11 26.30
N GLN A 299 6.17 -19.87 27.36
CA GLN A 299 5.20 -20.25 28.39
C GLN A 299 4.65 -19.05 29.18
N GLY A 300 5.41 -17.95 29.27
CA GLY A 300 5.01 -16.73 30.00
C GLY A 300 4.09 -15.78 29.23
N SER A 301 3.77 -16.05 27.96
CA SER A 301 3.10 -15.13 27.04
C SER A 301 1.57 -15.02 27.25
N GLY A 302 0.95 -15.82 28.12
CA GLY A 302 -0.49 -16.11 28.01
C GLY A 302 -1.45 -15.58 29.08
N SER A 303 -1.01 -15.18 30.29
CA SER A 303 -2.00 -14.92 31.37
C SER A 303 -1.59 -13.97 32.51
N GLY A 304 -0.42 -13.31 32.42
CA GLY A 304 0.05 -12.38 33.45
C GLY A 304 -0.17 -10.91 33.10
N ALA A 305 -0.11 -10.01 34.09
CA ALA A 305 -0.08 -8.58 33.83
C ALA A 305 1.14 -8.21 32.94
N ALA A 306 0.94 -7.32 31.95
CA ALA A 306 1.95 -7.01 30.93
C ALA A 306 3.33 -6.61 31.51
N ALA A 307 3.34 -5.94 32.67
CA ALA A 307 4.55 -5.55 33.39
C ALA A 307 5.30 -6.76 33.97
N GLU A 308 4.60 -7.78 34.46
CA GLU A 308 5.20 -8.99 35.00
C GLU A 308 5.79 -9.88 33.90
N SER A 309 5.08 -10.01 32.77
CA SER A 309 5.62 -10.67 31.57
C SER A 309 6.84 -9.93 31.02
N ALA A 310 6.83 -8.59 31.01
CA ALA A 310 7.97 -7.79 30.57
C ALA A 310 9.18 -7.95 31.51
N ALA A 311 8.97 -7.98 32.83
CA ALA A 311 10.04 -8.21 33.80
C ALA A 311 10.65 -9.62 33.67
N ARG A 312 9.83 -10.64 33.43
CA ARG A 312 10.31 -12.02 33.18
C ARG A 312 11.11 -12.12 31.88
N LEU A 313 10.64 -11.50 30.80
CA LEU A 313 11.39 -11.47 29.53
C LEU A 313 12.69 -10.67 29.67
N ALA A 314 12.70 -9.58 30.43
CA ALA A 314 13.90 -8.82 30.75
C ALA A 314 14.91 -9.64 31.55
N ALA A 315 14.47 -10.47 32.51
CA ALA A 315 15.33 -11.41 33.24
C ALA A 315 15.98 -12.47 32.34
N LEU A 316 15.33 -12.82 31.21
CA LEU A 316 15.90 -13.66 30.16
C LEU A 316 16.80 -12.88 29.18
N GLY A 317 17.00 -11.58 29.37
CA GLY A 317 17.79 -10.74 28.47
C GLY A 317 17.06 -10.40 27.17
N LEU A 318 15.73 -10.45 27.17
CA LEU A 318 14.90 -10.06 26.04
C LEU A 318 14.33 -8.64 26.25
N ARG A 319 14.51 -7.77 25.26
CA ARG A 319 14.00 -6.40 25.22
C ARG A 319 12.63 -6.36 24.56
N VAL A 320 11.62 -6.05 25.37
CA VAL A 320 10.29 -5.65 24.90
C VAL A 320 10.22 -4.13 24.92
N PRO A 321 9.96 -3.46 23.78
CA PRO A 321 9.72 -2.02 23.78
C PRO A 321 8.58 -1.65 24.72
N PRO A 322 8.66 -0.53 25.46
CA PRO A 322 7.57 -0.11 26.34
C PRO A 322 6.30 0.11 25.51
N ALA A 323 5.20 -0.48 25.99
CA ALA A 323 3.91 -0.52 25.30
C ALA A 323 3.35 0.87 24.96
N GLU A 324 3.62 1.88 25.80
CA GLU A 324 3.18 3.27 25.61
C GLU A 324 3.76 3.87 24.32
N SER A 325 5.09 3.80 24.15
CA SER A 325 5.77 4.36 22.98
C SER A 325 5.40 3.66 21.66
N ALA A 326 4.99 2.40 21.74
CA ALA A 326 4.56 1.61 20.58
C ALA A 326 3.08 1.90 20.26
N GLY A 327 2.22 1.98 21.27
CA GLY A 327 0.82 2.32 21.12
C GLY A 327 0.60 3.72 20.55
N GLU A 328 1.38 4.71 20.96
CA GLU A 328 1.31 6.07 20.42
C GLU A 328 1.68 6.12 18.93
N ARG A 329 2.80 5.50 18.54
CA ARG A 329 3.24 5.45 17.13
C ARG A 329 2.28 4.67 16.23
N VAL A 330 1.72 3.58 16.74
CA VAL A 330 0.70 2.81 16.03
C VAL A 330 -0.60 3.60 15.94
N GLY A 331 -1.00 4.27 17.02
CA GLY A 331 -2.17 5.15 17.04
C GLY A 331 -2.04 6.32 16.06
N GLU A 332 -0.85 6.93 15.95
CA GLU A 332 -0.54 7.95 14.95
C GLU A 332 -0.62 7.38 13.53
N GLY A 333 -0.06 6.19 13.30
CA GLY A 333 -0.18 5.49 12.02
C GLY A 333 -1.64 5.15 11.64
N LEU A 334 -2.46 4.74 12.61
CA LEU A 334 -3.88 4.47 12.39
C LEU A 334 -4.66 5.77 12.11
N ARG A 335 -4.35 6.87 12.78
CA ARG A 335 -4.95 8.18 12.52
C ARG A 335 -4.60 8.68 11.12
N GLU A 336 -3.33 8.57 10.73
CA GLU A 336 -2.90 8.96 9.40
C GLU A 336 -3.56 8.11 8.32
N LEU A 337 -3.63 6.78 8.51
CA LEU A 337 -4.35 5.90 7.60
C LEU A 337 -5.84 6.23 7.53
N ALA A 338 -6.50 6.51 8.66
CA ALA A 338 -7.90 6.96 8.67
C ALA A 338 -8.06 8.24 7.86
N ARG A 339 -7.17 9.22 8.05
CA ARG A 339 -7.20 10.49 7.33
C ARG A 339 -7.06 10.27 5.82
N THR A 340 -6.07 9.49 5.38
CA THR A 340 -5.89 9.17 3.95
C THR A 340 -7.13 8.50 3.35
N LEU A 341 -7.70 7.49 4.03
CA LEU A 341 -8.87 6.77 3.53
C LEU A 341 -10.13 7.67 3.47
N LEU A 342 -10.27 8.62 4.41
CA LEU A 342 -11.35 9.60 4.41
C LEU A 342 -11.14 10.68 3.34
N ASP A 343 -9.90 11.13 3.12
CA ASP A 343 -9.55 12.07 2.04
C ASP A 343 -9.83 11.46 0.65
N GLU A 344 -9.69 10.13 0.51
CA GLU A 344 -10.08 9.37 -0.68
C GLU A 344 -11.60 9.18 -0.85
N GLY A 345 -12.41 9.68 0.09
CA GLY A 345 -13.88 9.66 0.02
C GLY A 345 -14.52 8.35 0.46
N LEU A 346 -13.81 7.50 1.20
CA LEU A 346 -14.37 6.24 1.71
C LEU A 346 -15.31 6.48 2.90
N ALA A 347 -16.39 5.68 2.98
CA ALA A 347 -17.30 5.68 4.12
C ALA A 347 -16.65 5.07 5.38
N LEU A 348 -17.08 5.51 6.56
CA LEU A 348 -16.57 5.09 7.87
C LEU A 348 -16.62 3.56 8.06
N ARG A 349 -17.68 2.90 7.57
CA ARG A 349 -17.78 1.44 7.59
C ARG A 349 -16.69 0.75 6.76
N SER A 350 -16.34 1.30 5.60
CA SER A 350 -15.26 0.78 4.76
C SER A 350 -13.92 0.96 5.47
N VAL A 351 -13.68 2.13 6.08
CA VAL A 351 -12.49 2.38 6.91
C VAL A 351 -12.38 1.37 8.06
N ALA A 352 -13.49 1.08 8.76
CA ALA A 352 -13.52 0.08 9.81
C ALA A 352 -13.22 -1.35 9.31
N GLN A 353 -13.67 -1.70 8.11
CA GLN A 353 -13.33 -2.98 7.47
C GLN A 353 -11.84 -3.07 7.14
N HIS A 354 -11.22 -1.99 6.65
CA HIS A 354 -9.78 -1.94 6.42
C HIS A 354 -9.00 -2.12 7.72
N PHE A 355 -9.42 -1.49 8.82
CA PHE A 355 -8.81 -1.71 10.13
C PHE A 355 -9.01 -3.13 10.65
N THR A 356 -10.19 -3.73 10.44
CA THR A 356 -10.46 -5.12 10.83
C THR A 356 -9.56 -6.09 10.04
N ALA A 357 -9.42 -5.86 8.73
CA ALA A 357 -8.55 -6.65 7.88
C ALA A 357 -7.06 -6.47 8.26
N LEU A 358 -6.66 -5.26 8.64
CA LEU A 358 -5.30 -4.98 9.13
C LEU A 358 -5.05 -5.67 10.48
N ALA A 359 -6.01 -5.59 11.40
CA ALA A 359 -5.94 -6.26 12.71
C ALA A 359 -5.77 -7.78 12.55
N GLY A 360 -6.50 -8.41 11.62
CA GLY A 360 -6.34 -9.83 11.30
C GLY A 360 -4.97 -10.21 10.74
N ARG A 361 -4.20 -9.27 10.17
CA ARG A 361 -2.81 -9.52 9.72
C ARG A 361 -1.77 -9.32 10.81
N VAL A 362 -2.07 -8.52 11.82
CA VAL A 362 -1.17 -8.15 12.92
C VAL A 362 -1.49 -8.93 14.21
N GLU A 363 -2.46 -9.85 14.14
CA GLU A 363 -2.86 -10.65 15.29
C GLU A 363 -1.66 -11.41 15.87
N PRO A 364 -1.35 -11.22 17.16
CA PRO A 364 -0.18 -11.84 17.77
C PRO A 364 -0.34 -13.36 17.78
N VAL A 365 0.66 -14.07 17.26
CA VAL A 365 0.69 -15.53 17.33
C VAL A 365 0.83 -15.96 18.80
N PRO A 366 -0.10 -16.76 19.35
CA PRO A 366 -0.02 -17.17 20.74
C PRO A 366 1.22 -18.04 20.98
N GLY A 367 1.89 -17.82 22.11
CA GLY A 367 3.10 -18.58 22.48
C GLY A 367 2.89 -20.10 22.49
N THR A 368 1.67 -20.57 22.78
CA THR A 368 1.28 -21.98 22.72
C THR A 368 1.33 -22.58 21.32
N ALA A 369 0.98 -21.82 20.28
CA ALA A 369 1.12 -22.26 18.89
C ALA A 369 2.59 -22.35 18.47
N LEU A 370 3.46 -21.50 19.02
CA LEU A 370 4.89 -21.53 18.79
C LEU A 370 5.58 -22.67 19.56
N LEU A 371 5.09 -23.03 20.75
CA LEU A 371 5.57 -24.20 21.49
C LEU A 371 5.36 -25.49 20.70
N HIS A 372 4.21 -25.64 20.04
CA HIS A 372 3.97 -26.80 19.17
C HIS A 372 4.98 -26.87 18.00
N ARG A 373 5.34 -25.72 17.40
CA ARG A 373 6.38 -25.68 16.36
C ARG A 373 7.77 -25.99 16.90
N LEU A 374 8.05 -25.66 18.16
CA LEU A 374 9.31 -26.01 18.82
C LEU A 374 9.41 -27.51 19.07
N ASP A 375 8.28 -28.17 19.37
CA ASP A 375 8.21 -29.62 19.55
C ASP A 375 8.44 -30.41 18.25
N ASP A 376 8.10 -29.83 17.10
CA ASP A 376 8.44 -30.38 15.77
C ASP A 376 9.96 -30.45 15.53
N HIS A 377 10.76 -29.69 16.30
CA HIS A 377 12.22 -29.71 16.27
C HIS A 377 12.83 -30.44 17.48
N SER A 378 12.03 -31.24 18.19
CA SER A 378 12.53 -32.09 19.26
C SER A 378 13.48 -33.18 18.76
N GLU A 379 14.35 -33.68 19.65
CA GLU A 379 15.26 -34.79 19.35
C GLU A 379 14.54 -35.98 18.71
N GLU A 380 13.38 -36.35 19.25
CA GLU A 380 12.54 -37.44 18.77
C GLU A 380 12.01 -37.18 17.33
N ALA A 381 11.67 -35.93 17.02
CA ALA A 381 11.22 -35.54 15.69
C ALA A 381 12.38 -35.51 14.67
N VAL A 382 13.56 -35.04 15.08
CA VAL A 382 14.79 -35.03 14.26
C VAL A 382 15.31 -36.44 14.01
N HIS A 383 15.26 -37.34 15.00
CA HIS A 383 15.60 -38.77 14.82
C HIS A 383 14.65 -39.45 13.85
N ARG A 384 13.35 -39.13 13.91
CA ARG A 384 12.35 -39.67 12.99
C ARG A 384 12.57 -39.18 11.56
N GLY A 385 12.87 -37.89 11.37
CA GLY A 385 13.17 -37.28 10.07
C GLY A 385 14.48 -37.77 9.46
N SER A 386 15.54 -37.87 10.25
CA SER A 386 16.84 -38.40 9.79
C SER A 386 16.76 -39.90 9.50
N ALA A 387 16.01 -40.69 10.27
CA ALA A 387 15.77 -42.10 9.94
C ALA A 387 15.06 -42.29 8.59
N THR A 388 14.19 -41.35 8.19
CA THR A 388 13.55 -41.36 6.86
C THR A 388 14.48 -40.89 5.74
N GLU A 389 15.40 -39.96 6.01
CA GLU A 389 16.35 -39.43 5.01
C GLU A 389 17.52 -40.39 4.76
N TYR A 390 18.03 -41.07 5.79
CA TYR A 390 19.05 -42.13 5.66
C TYR A 390 18.51 -43.45 5.10
N ALA A 391 17.19 -43.63 5.05
CA ALA A 391 16.56 -44.76 4.36
C ALA A 391 16.48 -44.55 2.83
N ALA A 392 16.69 -43.32 2.33
CA ALA A 392 16.84 -43.08 0.91
C ALA A 392 18.27 -43.45 0.48
N PRO A 393 18.46 -44.39 -0.46
CA PRO A 393 19.80 -44.73 -0.93
C PRO A 393 20.46 -43.50 -1.56
N PRO A 394 21.74 -43.21 -1.25
CA PRO A 394 22.43 -42.07 -1.83
C PRO A 394 22.48 -42.25 -3.35
N ARG A 395 21.84 -41.34 -4.10
CA ARG A 395 22.01 -41.24 -5.55
C ARG A 395 23.34 -40.56 -5.84
N THR A 396 24.44 -41.29 -5.66
CA THR A 396 25.71 -40.88 -6.25
C THR A 396 25.61 -41.08 -7.76
N PRO A 397 25.81 -40.05 -8.61
CA PRO A 397 26.00 -40.30 -10.03
C PRO A 397 27.33 -41.07 -10.15
N ALA A 398 27.27 -42.36 -10.41
CA ALA A 398 28.46 -43.20 -10.60
C ALA A 398 29.22 -42.85 -11.91
N ALA A 399 28.61 -42.04 -12.79
CA ALA A 399 29.10 -41.74 -14.12
C ALA A 399 30.50 -41.07 -14.21
N PRO A 400 30.88 -40.08 -13.37
CA PRO A 400 32.16 -39.40 -13.55
C PRO A 400 33.37 -40.19 -13.01
N LEU A 401 33.17 -41.13 -12.08
CA LEU A 401 34.26 -41.98 -11.55
C LEU A 401 34.66 -43.10 -12.51
N PHE A 402 33.71 -43.69 -13.25
CA PHE A 402 34.01 -44.68 -14.28
C PHE A 402 34.69 -44.05 -15.51
N LEU A 403 34.33 -42.81 -15.86
CA LEU A 403 34.95 -42.06 -16.96
C LEU A 403 36.40 -41.63 -16.65
N ALA A 404 36.70 -41.22 -15.41
CA ALA A 404 38.07 -40.89 -15.00
C ALA A 404 38.99 -42.13 -14.97
N GLY A 405 38.47 -43.29 -14.56
CA GLY A 405 39.21 -44.56 -14.59
C GLY A 405 39.50 -45.05 -16.01
N ALA A 406 38.56 -44.88 -16.94
CA ALA A 406 38.74 -45.25 -18.35
C ALA A 406 39.74 -44.34 -19.08
N ALA A 407 39.76 -43.04 -18.77
CA ALA A 407 40.73 -42.09 -19.33
C ALA A 407 42.18 -42.37 -18.87
N GLY A 408 42.37 -42.79 -17.61
CA GLY A 408 43.68 -43.20 -17.10
C GLY A 408 44.21 -44.49 -17.74
N LEU A 409 43.33 -45.46 -18.01
CA LEU A 409 43.70 -46.71 -18.71
C LEU A 409 44.04 -46.49 -20.19
N LEU A 410 43.37 -45.55 -20.87
CA LEU A 410 43.67 -45.19 -22.26
C LEU A 410 44.95 -44.35 -22.39
N GLY A 411 45.26 -43.48 -21.42
CA GLY A 411 46.52 -42.72 -21.40
C GLY A 411 47.75 -43.56 -21.05
N GLY A 412 47.60 -44.57 -20.17
CA GLY A 412 48.70 -45.45 -19.77
C GLY A 412 49.14 -46.47 -20.83
N LEU A 413 48.27 -46.77 -21.82
CA LEU A 413 48.57 -47.77 -22.85
C LEU A 413 49.55 -47.28 -23.92
N TRP A 414 49.82 -45.97 -24.02
CA TRP A 414 50.70 -45.38 -25.04
C TRP A 414 52.11 -45.02 -24.54
N GLN A 415 52.40 -45.15 -23.24
CA GLN A 415 53.75 -44.95 -22.69
C GLN A 415 54.13 -46.11 -21.76
N GLY A 416 54.81 -47.12 -22.32
CA GLY A 416 55.12 -48.40 -21.65
C GLY A 416 55.88 -48.32 -20.31
N ALA A 417 56.42 -47.16 -19.94
CA ALA A 417 57.10 -46.95 -18.66
C ALA A 417 56.14 -46.66 -17.48
N LEU A 418 54.87 -46.30 -17.72
CA LEU A 418 53.91 -45.88 -16.67
C LEU A 418 52.81 -46.91 -16.34
N LEU A 419 52.85 -48.07 -17.02
CA LEU A 419 51.93 -49.19 -16.84
C LEU A 419 51.82 -49.72 -15.39
N PRO A 420 52.90 -49.83 -14.58
CA PRO A 420 52.75 -50.27 -13.19
C PRO A 420 52.00 -49.25 -12.33
N LEU A 421 52.18 -47.94 -12.57
CA LEU A 421 51.50 -46.89 -11.81
C LEU A 421 50.00 -46.85 -12.13
N ALA A 422 49.62 -47.08 -13.39
CA ALA A 422 48.24 -47.14 -13.84
C ALA A 422 47.45 -48.34 -13.26
N LEU A 423 48.12 -49.42 -12.87
CA LEU A 423 47.52 -50.56 -12.17
C LEU A 423 47.47 -50.36 -10.65
N VAL A 424 48.49 -49.73 -10.06
CA VAL A 424 48.58 -49.55 -8.60
C VAL A 424 47.52 -48.59 -8.07
N VAL A 425 47.26 -47.46 -8.76
CA VAL A 425 46.28 -46.46 -8.31
C VAL A 425 44.85 -47.04 -8.18
N PRO A 426 44.28 -47.71 -9.20
CA PRO A 426 42.96 -48.34 -9.07
C PRO A 426 42.97 -49.51 -8.08
N LEU A 427 44.07 -50.26 -7.95
CA LEU A 427 44.17 -51.34 -6.97
C LEU A 427 44.15 -50.79 -5.52
N VAL A 428 44.84 -49.68 -5.24
CA VAL A 428 44.79 -48.98 -3.95
C VAL A 428 43.38 -48.45 -3.70
N PHE A 429 42.73 -47.87 -4.70
CA PHE A 429 41.36 -47.36 -4.54
C PHE A 429 40.34 -48.49 -4.26
N VAL A 430 40.45 -49.62 -4.97
CA VAL A 430 39.61 -50.80 -4.76
C VAL A 430 39.90 -51.45 -3.41
N THR A 431 41.16 -51.56 -3.00
CA THR A 431 41.51 -52.13 -1.69
C THR A 431 41.02 -51.26 -0.54
N VAL A 432 41.17 -49.93 -0.62
CA VAL A 432 40.60 -48.98 0.37
C VAL A 432 39.08 -49.07 0.40
N ALA A 433 38.42 -49.13 -0.76
CA ALA A 433 36.96 -49.27 -0.85
C ALA A 433 36.46 -50.61 -0.27
N VAL A 434 37.15 -51.72 -0.56
CA VAL A 434 36.82 -53.05 -0.02
C VAL A 434 37.11 -53.13 1.48
N TRP A 435 38.17 -52.48 1.97
CA TRP A 435 38.50 -52.46 3.39
C TRP A 435 37.51 -51.59 4.19
N GLY A 436 37.11 -50.44 3.63
CA GLY A 436 36.01 -49.62 4.15
C GLY A 436 34.68 -50.38 4.19
N ALA A 437 34.33 -51.09 3.11
CA ALA A 437 33.11 -51.90 3.05
C ALA A 437 33.14 -53.11 4.00
N ARG A 438 34.31 -53.72 4.23
CA ARG A 438 34.48 -54.81 5.21
C ARG A 438 34.36 -54.31 6.65
N ARG A 439 34.95 -53.16 6.99
CA ARG A 439 34.78 -52.53 8.33
C ARG A 439 33.32 -52.14 8.61
N LEU A 440 32.60 -51.64 7.61
CA LEU A 440 31.18 -51.31 7.73
C LEU A 440 30.28 -52.56 7.86
N ARG A 441 30.69 -53.71 7.30
CA ARG A 441 29.99 -54.99 7.48
C ARG A 441 30.26 -55.65 8.84
N THR A 442 31.45 -55.49 9.41
CA THR A 442 31.78 -56.05 10.74
C THR A 442 31.23 -55.21 11.89
N GLY A 443 31.00 -53.90 11.69
CA GLY A 443 30.30 -53.05 12.68
C GLY A 443 28.78 -53.24 12.74
N ARG A 444 28.19 -54.01 11.81
CA ARG A 444 26.73 -54.13 11.65
C ARG A 444 26.07 -55.27 12.44
N ARG A 445 26.80 -55.93 13.37
CA ARG A 445 26.26 -57.07 14.15
C ARG A 445 26.26 -56.94 15.68
N THR A 446 26.66 -55.82 16.27
CA THR A 446 26.59 -55.63 17.74
C THR A 446 26.24 -54.19 18.15
N ALA A 447 25.12 -53.68 17.66
CA ALA A 447 24.48 -52.50 18.26
C ALA A 447 22.97 -52.72 18.35
N ARG A 448 22.58 -53.77 19.09
CA ARG A 448 21.28 -53.79 19.77
C ARG A 448 21.45 -52.89 20.99
N TRP A 449 21.07 -51.62 20.88
CA TRP A 449 20.79 -50.79 22.04
C TRP A 449 19.48 -51.29 22.65
N THR A 450 19.59 -52.24 23.58
CA THR A 450 18.49 -52.59 24.48
C THR A 450 18.54 -51.67 25.68
N ALA A 451 17.57 -50.77 25.75
CA ALA A 451 16.83 -50.34 26.94
C ALA A 451 17.55 -50.34 28.31
N GLY A 452 17.69 -49.14 28.87
CA GLY A 452 17.12 -48.84 30.20
C GLY A 452 18.02 -49.00 31.44
N PRO A 453 17.98 -48.03 32.40
CA PRO A 453 18.73 -48.08 33.65
C PRO A 453 17.94 -48.75 34.80
N ARG A 454 18.65 -49.07 35.90
CA ARG A 454 18.28 -49.57 37.25
C ARG A 454 19.01 -50.90 37.52
N VAL A 455 19.67 -51.17 38.65
CA VAL A 455 19.34 -50.97 40.08
C VAL A 455 20.67 -50.95 40.86
N ALA A 456 20.95 -49.91 41.65
CA ALA A 456 21.15 -49.91 43.11
C ALA A 456 21.69 -51.18 43.79
N ALA A 457 22.68 -50.95 44.66
CA ALA A 457 23.05 -51.68 45.88
C ALA A 457 23.48 -53.15 45.77
N VAL A 458 24.61 -53.49 46.41
CA VAL A 458 24.64 -54.22 47.68
C VAL A 458 26.10 -54.29 48.18
N ALA A 459 26.26 -53.94 49.45
CA ALA A 459 27.41 -54.23 50.28
C ALA A 459 27.37 -55.68 50.79
N GLY A 460 28.52 -56.25 51.12
CA GLY A 460 28.61 -57.39 52.05
C GLY A 460 29.33 -58.61 51.48
N GLY A 461 30.51 -58.89 52.04
CA GLY A 461 31.38 -60.02 51.74
C GLY A 461 32.83 -59.67 52.03
#